data_AF-A0A8B8AZZ5-F1
#
_entry.id   AF-A0A8B8AZZ5-F1
#
_cell.length_a   1.000
_cell.length_b   1.000
_cell.length_c   1.000
_cell.angle_alpha   90.00
_cell.angle_beta   90.00
_cell.angle_gamma   90.00
#
_symmetry.space_group_name_H-M   'P 1'
#
loop_
_entity.id
_entity.type
_entity.pdbx_description
1 polymer ?
#
loop_
_entity_poly.entity_id
_entity_poly.type
_entity_poly.pdbx_seq_one_letter_code
_entity_poly.pdbx_strand_id
1 'polypeptide(L)'
;MDSALLLLVFVSHITLCASQTCVGRKFEIKATVPLPSTDFKPLFTVDDSKDIFHRCFFFCERNQQCIGAEICKVKEHLFRCQACCEWKKVKIYTILPGASNCTYYEQHIDFGTNLALNKSATLSTQAATIYNSSHAVDGKKYCTNSIPWALSSPSLRPWLLIQLNMTFDVTMVTAFASMYGYEFDNITVIVSDGHANHTCGGQYPGPSQPYDVVRFLCGPGTRGSNITILKNTTNTDVLGLCEVEIFGNP
;
A
#
# COMPACT_ATOMS: atom_id res chain seq x y z
N MET A 1 46.39 28.07 -14.71
CA MET A 1 46.11 27.01 -13.71
C MET A 1 44.65 26.67 -13.87
N ASP A 2 44.38 25.74 -14.77
CA ASP A 2 43.03 25.39 -15.21
C ASP A 2 42.38 24.43 -14.22
N SER A 3 41.15 24.77 -13.85
CA SER A 3 40.31 23.98 -12.94
C SER A 3 39.46 23.02 -13.77
N ALA A 4 39.80 21.73 -13.75
CA ALA A 4 39.07 20.70 -14.46
C ALA A 4 37.81 20.30 -13.67
N LEU A 5 36.65 20.57 -14.27
CA LEU A 5 35.33 20.16 -13.84
C LEU A 5 35.19 18.63 -14.01
N LEU A 6 35.14 17.87 -12.90
CA LEU A 6 34.86 16.43 -12.94
C LEU A 6 33.37 16.18 -13.20
N LEU A 7 33.03 15.89 -14.45
CA LEU A 7 31.76 15.24 -14.82
C LEU A 7 31.86 13.75 -14.48
N LEU A 8 31.21 13.34 -13.38
CA LEU A 8 30.99 11.93 -13.06
C LEU A 8 29.98 11.33 -14.05
N VAL A 9 30.48 10.82 -15.17
CA VAL A 9 29.71 9.95 -16.07
C VAL A 9 29.64 8.57 -15.42
N PHE A 10 28.54 8.27 -14.73
CA PHE A 10 28.26 6.92 -14.27
C PHE A 10 27.95 6.04 -15.49
N VAL A 11 28.94 5.32 -15.98
CA VAL A 11 28.77 4.25 -16.97
C VAL A 11 28.18 3.03 -16.25
N SER A 12 26.87 3.08 -15.97
CA SER A 12 26.12 1.89 -15.60
C SER A 12 26.14 0.93 -16.78
N HIS A 13 26.67 -0.28 -16.56
CA HIS A 13 26.61 -1.38 -17.51
C HIS A 13 25.15 -1.81 -17.65
N ILE A 14 24.41 -1.14 -18.52
CA ILE A 14 23.04 -1.49 -18.88
C ILE A 14 23.17 -2.59 -19.93
N THR A 15 23.10 -3.85 -19.49
CA THR A 15 22.83 -4.96 -20.40
C THR A 15 21.49 -4.71 -21.08
N LEU A 16 21.54 -4.36 -22.37
CA LEU A 16 20.37 -4.35 -23.26
C LEU A 16 19.72 -5.72 -23.21
N CYS A 17 18.52 -5.81 -22.65
CA CYS A 17 17.70 -7.01 -22.71
C CYS A 17 16.44 -6.68 -23.52
N ALA A 18 16.04 -7.61 -24.39
CA ALA A 18 14.73 -7.55 -25.02
C ALA A 18 13.65 -7.60 -23.93
N SER A 19 12.49 -6.98 -24.18
CA SER A 19 11.43 -6.70 -23.19
C SER A 19 10.98 -7.86 -22.30
N GLN A 20 11.21 -9.12 -22.69
CA GLN A 20 10.90 -10.31 -21.87
C GLN A 20 12.02 -10.77 -20.94
N THR A 21 13.25 -10.29 -21.14
CA THR A 21 14.45 -10.65 -20.36
C THR A 21 14.83 -9.61 -19.30
N CYS A 22 14.17 -8.45 -19.28
CA CYS A 22 14.34 -7.39 -18.27
C CYS A 22 13.56 -7.63 -16.98
N VAL A 23 12.82 -8.73 -16.88
CA VAL A 23 12.30 -9.21 -15.61
C VAL A 23 13.52 -9.60 -14.78
N GLY A 24 14.10 -8.62 -14.08
CA GLY A 24 15.10 -8.90 -13.05
C GLY A 24 14.52 -9.96 -12.11
N ARG A 25 15.38 -10.79 -11.51
CA ARG A 25 15.00 -11.92 -10.63
C ARG A 25 14.00 -11.58 -9.49
N LYS A 26 13.61 -10.31 -9.33
CA LYS A 26 12.75 -9.78 -8.26
C LYS A 26 11.30 -9.50 -8.68
N PHE A 27 10.99 -9.32 -9.96
CA PHE A 27 9.64 -8.97 -10.42
C PHE A 27 8.92 -10.17 -11.04
N GLU A 28 7.63 -10.29 -10.80
CA GLU A 28 6.76 -11.30 -11.40
C GLU A 28 5.56 -10.65 -12.07
N ILE A 29 5.13 -11.21 -13.20
CA ILE A 29 3.88 -10.78 -13.84
C ILE A 29 2.72 -11.21 -12.96
N LYS A 30 1.94 -10.23 -12.46
CA LYS A 30 0.73 -10.48 -11.68
C LYS A 30 -0.56 -10.22 -12.47
N ALA A 31 -0.49 -9.43 -13.55
CA ALA A 31 -1.59 -9.22 -14.47
C ALA A 31 -1.09 -8.90 -15.89
N THR A 32 -1.80 -9.37 -16.91
CA THR A 32 -1.59 -9.01 -18.32
C THR A 32 -2.72 -8.12 -18.83
N VAL A 33 -3.34 -7.36 -17.93
CA VAL A 33 -4.43 -6.42 -18.17
C VAL A 33 -4.17 -5.17 -17.33
N PRO A 34 -4.76 -4.00 -17.66
CA PRO A 34 -4.61 -2.83 -16.83
C PRO A 34 -5.28 -3.09 -15.47
N LEU A 35 -4.62 -2.70 -14.39
CA LEU A 35 -5.21 -2.68 -13.07
C LEU A 35 -6.32 -1.61 -13.02
N PRO A 36 -7.46 -1.89 -12.38
CA PRO A 36 -8.48 -0.86 -12.17
C PRO A 36 -7.89 0.34 -11.43
N SER A 37 -8.20 1.55 -11.86
CA SER A 37 -7.71 2.78 -11.20
C SER A 37 -8.21 2.94 -9.76
N THR A 38 -9.26 2.21 -9.38
CA THR A 38 -9.78 2.13 -8.01
C THR A 38 -9.05 1.13 -7.13
N ASP A 39 -8.16 0.31 -7.71
CA ASP A 39 -7.43 -0.72 -6.99
C ASP A 39 -6.04 -0.28 -6.54
N PHE A 40 -5.54 0.88 -7.00
CA PHE A 40 -4.25 1.38 -6.56
C PHE A 40 -4.06 2.89 -6.79
N LYS A 41 -3.13 3.49 -6.03
CA LYS A 41 -2.66 4.87 -6.27
C LYS A 41 -1.16 4.86 -6.64
N PRO A 42 -0.79 5.31 -7.85
CA PRO A 42 0.60 5.29 -8.29
C PRO A 42 1.46 6.29 -7.52
N LEU A 43 2.73 5.93 -7.28
CA LEU A 43 3.76 6.83 -6.74
C LEU A 43 4.19 7.87 -7.79
N PHE A 44 4.32 7.43 -9.03
CA PHE A 44 4.63 8.28 -10.17
C PHE A 44 4.11 7.65 -11.46
N THR A 45 3.89 8.50 -12.46
CA THR A 45 3.57 8.10 -13.83
C THR A 45 4.59 8.76 -14.76
N VAL A 46 5.16 7.99 -15.66
CA VAL A 46 6.12 8.46 -16.68
C VAL A 46 5.71 7.88 -18.04
N ASP A 47 5.79 8.70 -19.08
CA ASP A 47 5.60 8.29 -20.46
C ASP A 47 6.94 8.43 -21.21
N ASP A 48 7.36 7.40 -21.94
CA ASP A 48 8.63 7.37 -22.66
C ASP A 48 8.60 6.30 -23.77
N SER A 49 9.70 6.18 -24.51
CA SER A 49 9.94 5.17 -25.52
C SER A 49 10.13 3.76 -24.93
N LYS A 50 10.58 2.79 -25.74
CA LYS A 50 10.77 1.40 -25.31
C LYS A 50 11.75 1.23 -24.14
N ASP A 51 12.64 2.18 -23.91
CA ASP A 51 13.58 2.15 -22.79
C ASP A 51 12.91 2.34 -21.42
N ILE A 52 11.60 2.65 -21.40
CA ILE A 52 10.85 2.84 -20.17
C ILE A 52 10.87 1.63 -19.26
N PHE A 53 10.94 0.40 -19.80
CA PHE A 53 10.95 -0.82 -18.98
C PHE A 53 12.14 -0.80 -18.01
N HIS A 54 13.32 -0.45 -18.52
CA HIS A 54 14.54 -0.35 -17.71
C HIS A 54 14.43 0.76 -16.67
N ARG A 55 13.99 1.95 -17.08
CA ARG A 55 13.87 3.11 -16.19
C ARG A 55 12.84 2.85 -15.09
N CYS A 56 11.68 2.31 -15.46
CA CYS A 56 10.56 2.02 -14.57
C CYS A 56 10.97 1.04 -13.46
N PHE A 57 11.55 -0.11 -13.83
CA PHE A 57 12.02 -1.07 -12.84
C PHE A 57 13.15 -0.51 -11.99
N PHE A 58 14.12 0.18 -12.60
CA PHE A 58 15.22 0.80 -11.86
C PHE A 58 14.75 1.82 -10.82
N PHE A 59 13.79 2.67 -11.16
CA PHE A 59 13.21 3.63 -10.22
C PHE A 59 12.40 2.93 -9.14
N CYS A 60 11.66 1.88 -9.49
CA CYS A 60 10.91 1.10 -8.51
C CYS A 60 11.82 0.42 -7.49
N GLU A 61 12.89 -0.26 -7.94
CA GLU A 61 13.84 -0.94 -7.06
C GLU A 61 14.54 0.00 -6.06
N ARG A 62 14.64 1.29 -6.38
CA ARG A 62 15.27 2.31 -5.53
C ARG A 62 14.31 3.03 -4.61
N ASN A 63 13.01 2.89 -4.82
CA ASN A 63 12.01 3.51 -3.97
C ASN A 63 11.43 2.45 -3.03
N GLN A 64 11.63 2.62 -1.72
CA GLN A 64 11.16 1.67 -0.70
C GLN A 64 9.63 1.49 -0.67
N GLN A 65 8.86 2.46 -1.17
CA GLN A 65 7.40 2.33 -1.31
C GLN A 65 6.99 1.56 -2.56
N CYS A 66 7.91 1.37 -3.51
CA CYS A 66 7.57 0.78 -4.79
C CYS A 66 7.58 -0.75 -4.70
N ILE A 67 6.39 -1.33 -4.77
CA ILE A 67 6.15 -2.77 -4.77
C ILE A 67 5.96 -3.34 -6.17
N GLY A 68 5.79 -2.51 -7.18
CA GLY A 68 5.54 -2.98 -8.55
C GLY A 68 5.39 -1.85 -9.55
N ALA A 69 5.12 -2.19 -10.80
CA ALA A 69 4.80 -1.22 -11.83
C ALA A 69 3.88 -1.81 -12.89
N GLU A 70 2.93 -1.00 -13.35
CA GLU A 70 2.17 -1.26 -14.56
C GLU A 70 2.85 -0.59 -15.74
N ILE A 71 3.07 -1.34 -16.82
CA ILE A 71 3.60 -0.80 -18.08
C ILE A 71 2.59 -1.04 -19.19
N CYS A 72 2.13 0.04 -19.81
CA CYS A 72 1.14 0.05 -20.88
C CYS A 72 1.72 0.59 -22.19
N LYS A 73 1.51 -0.09 -23.31
CA LYS A 73 1.72 0.48 -24.64
C LYS A 73 0.57 1.42 -24.97
N VAL A 74 0.86 2.72 -24.99
CA VAL A 74 -0.14 3.77 -25.28
C VAL A 74 -0.37 3.87 -26.79
N LYS A 75 0.72 3.91 -27.56
CA LYS A 75 0.71 3.90 -29.03
C LYS A 75 2.04 3.37 -29.56
N GLU A 76 2.23 3.43 -30.87
CA GLU A 76 3.51 3.05 -31.46
C GLU A 76 4.66 3.87 -30.86
N HIS A 77 5.71 3.19 -30.41
CA HIS A 77 6.88 3.77 -29.73
C HIS A 77 6.61 4.60 -28.46
N LEU A 78 5.41 4.57 -27.87
CA LEU A 78 5.10 5.25 -26.61
C LEU A 78 4.52 4.28 -25.58
N PHE A 79 5.16 4.23 -24.43
CA PHE A 79 4.80 3.40 -23.29
C PHE A 79 4.63 4.27 -22.06
N ARG A 80 3.72 3.86 -21.18
CA ARG A 80 3.45 4.48 -19.88
C ARG A 80 3.85 3.52 -18.78
N CYS A 81 4.63 4.00 -17.82
CA CYS A 81 4.95 3.32 -16.58
C CYS A 81 4.19 3.99 -15.44
N GLN A 82 3.42 3.21 -14.68
CA GLN A 82 2.82 3.63 -13.42
C GLN A 82 3.42 2.80 -12.29
N ALA A 83 4.31 3.41 -11.52
CA ALA A 83 4.95 2.75 -10.41
C ALA A 83 4.01 2.71 -9.19
N CYS A 84 3.97 1.58 -8.52
CA CYS A 84 3.04 1.26 -7.47
C CYS A 84 3.77 1.09 -6.13
N CYS A 85 3.28 1.63 -5.02
CA CYS A 85 2.11 2.49 -4.86
C CYS A 85 2.17 3.28 -3.55
N GLU A 86 1.37 4.34 -3.42
CA GLU A 86 1.00 4.85 -2.10
C GLU A 86 0.12 3.82 -1.37
N TRP A 87 -0.92 3.32 -2.03
CA TRP A 87 -1.73 2.19 -1.56
C TRP A 87 -2.14 1.27 -2.71
N LYS A 88 -2.39 0.00 -2.41
CA LYS A 88 -2.85 -1.01 -3.37
C LYS A 88 -3.80 -2.02 -2.72
N LYS A 89 -4.89 -2.34 -3.40
CA LYS A 89 -5.76 -3.48 -3.08
C LYS A 89 -5.06 -4.80 -3.41
N VAL A 90 -5.21 -5.79 -2.54
CA VAL A 90 -4.73 -7.14 -2.79
C VAL A 90 -5.83 -7.93 -3.48
N LYS A 91 -5.66 -8.17 -4.79
CA LYS A 91 -6.58 -8.97 -5.60
C LYS A 91 -5.83 -9.93 -6.51
N ILE A 92 -6.52 -10.98 -6.91
CA ILE A 92 -6.06 -11.92 -7.94
C ILE A 92 -6.57 -11.41 -9.29
N TYR A 93 -5.65 -10.94 -10.14
CA TYR A 93 -5.96 -10.36 -11.44
C TYR A 93 -5.87 -11.37 -12.60
N THR A 94 -5.65 -12.66 -12.31
CA THR A 94 -5.21 -13.68 -13.28
C THR A 94 -6.27 -14.16 -14.27
N ILE A 95 -7.47 -13.57 -14.31
CA ILE A 95 -8.59 -14.08 -15.11
C ILE A 95 -9.37 -12.94 -15.79
N LEU A 96 -8.68 -12.03 -16.45
CA LEU A 96 -9.33 -11.06 -17.33
C LEU A 96 -9.00 -11.40 -18.80
N PRO A 97 -9.97 -11.92 -19.57
CA PRO A 97 -9.75 -12.27 -20.97
C PRO A 97 -9.58 -11.00 -21.82
N GLY A 98 -8.58 -11.00 -22.71
CA GLY A 98 -8.38 -9.94 -23.71
C GLY A 98 -6.91 -9.65 -23.98
N ALA A 99 -6.58 -9.32 -25.23
CA ALA A 99 -5.28 -8.76 -25.55
C ALA A 99 -5.19 -7.36 -24.92
N SER A 100 -4.38 -7.23 -23.88
CA SER A 100 -4.08 -5.93 -23.29
C SER A 100 -2.74 -5.43 -23.77
N ASN A 101 -2.64 -4.11 -23.89
CA ASN A 101 -1.38 -3.42 -24.06
C ASN A 101 -0.63 -3.20 -22.74
N CYS A 102 -1.19 -3.64 -21.62
CA CYS A 102 -0.67 -3.42 -20.27
C CYS A 102 -0.23 -4.72 -19.59
N THR A 103 0.84 -4.63 -18.81
CA THR A 103 1.30 -5.71 -17.95
C THR A 103 1.71 -5.12 -16.61
N TYR A 104 1.20 -5.72 -15.53
CA TYR A 104 1.56 -5.37 -14.17
C TYR A 104 2.57 -6.36 -13.61
N TYR A 105 3.67 -5.81 -13.11
CA TYR A 105 4.77 -6.52 -12.48
C TYR A 105 4.80 -6.16 -10.99
N GLU A 106 4.89 -7.15 -10.11
CA GLU A 106 5.03 -6.94 -8.66
C GLU A 106 6.32 -7.60 -8.16
N GLN A 107 7.00 -6.97 -7.22
CA GLN A 107 8.18 -7.53 -6.58
C GLN A 107 7.78 -8.60 -5.58
N HIS A 108 8.60 -9.63 -5.42
CA HIS A 108 8.50 -10.51 -4.26
C HIS A 108 9.04 -9.78 -3.02
N ILE A 109 8.14 -9.24 -2.20
CA ILE A 109 8.51 -8.56 -0.95
C ILE A 109 8.12 -9.43 0.23
N ASP A 110 9.14 -9.77 1.03
CA ASP A 110 8.95 -10.29 2.38
C ASP A 110 8.89 -9.10 3.34
N PHE A 111 7.70 -8.85 3.90
CA PHE A 111 7.47 -7.74 4.83
C PHE A 111 7.81 -8.11 6.28
N GLY A 112 8.17 -9.36 6.56
CA GLY A 112 8.53 -9.83 7.89
C GLY A 112 7.33 -10.07 8.82
N THR A 113 7.56 -9.89 10.13
CA THR A 113 6.57 -10.22 11.16
C THR A 113 5.57 -9.08 11.39
N ASN A 114 4.29 -9.43 11.57
CA ASN A 114 3.26 -8.47 11.97
C ASN A 114 3.53 -7.92 13.39
N LEU A 115 3.92 -6.65 13.46
CA LEU A 115 4.22 -5.92 14.69
C LEU A 115 2.96 -5.59 15.50
N ALA A 116 1.79 -5.58 14.86
CA ALA A 116 0.50 -5.26 15.48
C ALA A 116 -0.06 -6.42 16.30
N LEU A 117 0.37 -7.66 16.04
CA LEU A 117 -0.24 -8.86 16.60
C LEU A 117 -0.27 -8.81 18.14
N ASN A 118 -1.46 -8.96 18.70
CA ASN A 118 -1.76 -8.90 20.13
C ASN A 118 -1.33 -7.61 20.84
N LYS A 119 -1.19 -6.49 20.10
CA LYS A 119 -0.91 -5.18 20.69
C LYS A 119 -2.17 -4.55 21.29
N SER A 120 -1.96 -3.47 22.06
CA SER A 120 -3.06 -2.66 22.57
C SER A 120 -3.71 -1.92 21.41
N ALA A 121 -5.04 -2.02 21.31
CA ALA A 121 -5.84 -1.31 20.33
C ALA A 121 -7.00 -0.58 21.03
N THR A 122 -7.32 0.63 20.59
CA THR A 122 -8.40 1.46 21.16
C THR A 122 -9.19 2.12 20.03
N LEU A 123 -10.51 1.97 20.07
CA LEU A 123 -11.43 2.71 19.19
C LEU A 123 -11.78 4.06 19.81
N SER A 124 -12.07 5.06 18.98
CA SER A 124 -12.60 6.36 19.41
C SER A 124 -13.85 6.22 20.28
N THR A 125 -14.72 5.31 19.87
CA THR A 125 -15.97 4.90 20.53
C THR A 125 -16.25 3.48 20.09
N GLN A 126 -16.70 2.60 20.98
CA GLN A 126 -17.01 1.20 20.62
C GLN A 126 -18.52 1.02 20.38
N ALA A 127 -18.90 0.40 19.27
CA ALA A 127 -20.31 0.21 18.89
C ALA A 127 -21.09 -0.70 19.86
N ALA A 128 -20.50 -1.83 20.25
CA ALA A 128 -21.06 -2.78 21.20
C ALA A 128 -19.95 -3.65 21.81
N THR A 129 -20.23 -4.38 22.90
CA THR A 129 -19.25 -5.24 23.59
C THR A 129 -18.60 -6.29 22.68
N ILE A 130 -19.35 -6.79 21.69
CA ILE A 130 -18.87 -7.80 20.74
C ILE A 130 -17.90 -7.24 19.70
N TYR A 131 -17.88 -5.91 19.46
CA TYR A 131 -17.04 -5.27 18.44
C TYR A 131 -15.80 -4.62 19.06
N ASN A 132 -15.05 -5.39 19.84
CA ASN A 132 -13.91 -4.90 20.59
C ASN A 132 -12.76 -4.46 19.66
N SER A 133 -12.04 -3.40 20.03
CA SER A 133 -10.87 -2.91 19.30
C SER A 133 -9.76 -3.96 19.14
N SER A 134 -9.63 -4.89 20.09
CA SER A 134 -8.66 -5.99 20.04
C SER A 134 -8.85 -6.93 18.85
N HIS A 135 -10.04 -6.99 18.23
CA HIS A 135 -10.25 -7.79 17.03
C HIS A 135 -9.43 -7.30 15.84
N ALA A 136 -9.05 -6.02 15.79
CA ALA A 136 -8.23 -5.50 14.71
C ALA A 136 -6.76 -5.96 14.76
N VAL A 137 -6.35 -6.69 15.80
CA VAL A 137 -4.96 -7.08 16.04
C VAL A 137 -4.86 -8.51 16.57
N ASP A 138 -5.89 -9.34 16.36
CA ASP A 138 -5.96 -10.71 16.90
C ASP A 138 -5.43 -11.78 15.91
N GLY A 139 -5.01 -11.36 14.72
CA GLY A 139 -4.51 -12.23 13.66
C GLY A 139 -5.59 -12.80 12.74
N LYS A 140 -6.87 -12.48 12.95
CA LYS A 140 -7.98 -12.97 12.13
C LYS A 140 -8.32 -12.01 11.00
N LYS A 141 -7.69 -12.25 9.85
CA LYS A 141 -7.86 -11.50 8.60
C LYS A 141 -9.27 -11.52 8.02
N TYR A 142 -10.14 -12.39 8.51
CA TYR A 142 -11.51 -12.59 8.04
C TYR A 142 -12.46 -12.54 9.22
N CYS A 143 -13.50 -11.70 9.10
CA CYS A 143 -14.46 -11.44 10.17
C CYS A 143 -15.89 -11.67 9.66
N THR A 144 -16.77 -12.14 10.54
CA THR A 144 -18.20 -12.38 10.28
C THR A 144 -18.99 -12.04 11.55
N ASN A 145 -20.31 -12.23 11.56
CA ASN A 145 -21.07 -12.09 12.80
C ASN A 145 -20.62 -13.05 13.92
N SER A 146 -20.01 -14.18 13.60
CA SER A 146 -19.45 -15.12 14.60
C SER A 146 -17.97 -14.86 14.90
N ILE A 147 -17.29 -14.07 14.07
CA ILE A 147 -15.90 -13.64 14.26
C ILE A 147 -15.91 -12.11 14.14
N PRO A 148 -16.32 -11.39 15.19
CA PRO A 148 -16.58 -9.96 15.09
C PRO A 148 -15.30 -9.17 14.76
N TRP A 149 -15.50 -7.97 14.24
CA TRP A 149 -14.45 -7.03 13.88
C TRP A 149 -14.43 -5.84 14.85
N ALA A 150 -13.37 -5.03 14.79
CA ALA A 150 -13.35 -3.77 15.51
C ALA A 150 -14.30 -2.78 14.82
N LEU A 151 -15.33 -2.32 15.52
CA LEU A 151 -16.33 -1.39 14.98
C LEU A 151 -16.56 -0.21 15.91
N SER A 152 -16.41 1.00 15.36
CA SER A 152 -16.72 2.21 16.10
C SER A 152 -18.21 2.52 16.12
N SER A 153 -18.67 3.24 17.15
CA SER A 153 -19.99 3.90 17.07
C SER A 153 -19.95 5.01 16.01
N PRO A 154 -21.10 5.39 15.43
CA PRO A 154 -21.18 6.51 14.51
C PRO A 154 -20.64 7.81 15.15
N SER A 155 -19.66 8.46 14.51
CA SER A 155 -19.09 9.73 14.97
C SER A 155 -18.51 10.53 13.80
N LEU A 156 -18.17 11.82 13.99
CA LEU A 156 -17.71 12.70 12.91
C LEU A 156 -16.33 12.32 12.33
N ARG A 157 -15.50 11.59 13.09
CA ARG A 157 -14.15 11.14 12.70
C ARG A 157 -13.74 9.91 13.52
N PRO A 158 -14.39 8.76 13.30
CA PRO A 158 -14.02 7.57 14.05
C PRO A 158 -12.58 7.16 13.73
N TRP A 159 -11.90 6.64 14.75
CA TRP A 159 -10.50 6.22 14.62
C TRP A 159 -10.25 4.95 15.43
N LEU A 160 -9.23 4.21 14.99
CA LEU A 160 -8.63 3.08 15.69
C LEU A 160 -7.15 3.39 15.94
N LEU A 161 -6.71 3.36 17.19
CA LEU A 161 -5.33 3.54 17.61
C LEU A 161 -4.74 2.18 18.00
N ILE A 162 -3.56 1.85 17.48
CA ILE A 162 -2.78 0.66 17.82
C ILE A 162 -1.43 1.11 18.39
N GLN A 163 -1.05 0.59 19.55
CA GLN A 163 0.17 0.97 20.25
C GLN A 163 1.20 -0.16 20.19
N LEU A 164 2.35 0.10 19.56
CA LEU A 164 3.38 -0.90 19.28
C LEU A 164 4.33 -1.16 20.47
N ASN A 165 4.23 -0.37 21.54
CA ASN A 165 5.09 -0.36 22.75
C ASN A 165 6.54 0.08 22.55
N MET A 166 7.00 0.19 21.31
CA MET A 166 8.28 0.78 20.94
C MET A 166 8.14 1.47 19.58
N THR A 167 9.11 2.29 19.24
CA THR A 167 9.15 3.00 17.97
C THR A 167 9.73 2.11 16.88
N PHE A 168 9.11 2.12 15.71
CA PHE A 168 9.56 1.41 14.51
C PHE A 168 9.66 2.37 13.33
N ASP A 169 10.57 2.08 12.41
CA ASP A 169 10.54 2.58 11.04
C ASP A 169 9.53 1.73 10.25
N VAL A 170 8.30 2.24 10.15
CA VAL A 170 7.16 1.54 9.56
C VAL A 170 7.27 1.62 8.05
N THR A 171 7.21 0.47 7.38
CA THR A 171 7.32 0.35 5.93
C THR A 171 5.97 0.08 5.26
N MET A 172 5.08 -0.64 5.95
CA MET A 172 3.76 -0.97 5.43
C MET A 172 2.74 -1.16 6.54
N VAL A 173 1.51 -0.74 6.27
CA VAL A 173 0.32 -1.11 7.04
C VAL A 173 -0.65 -1.82 6.10
N THR A 174 -1.06 -3.04 6.45
CA THR A 174 -2.11 -3.76 5.73
C THR A 174 -3.37 -3.75 6.56
N ALA A 175 -4.50 -3.37 5.96
CA ALA A 175 -5.76 -3.31 6.68
C ALA A 175 -6.85 -4.07 5.91
N PHE A 176 -7.64 -4.83 6.67
CA PHE A 176 -8.62 -5.78 6.17
C PHE A 176 -10.02 -5.22 6.44
N ALA A 177 -10.79 -4.98 5.38
CA ALA A 177 -12.14 -4.47 5.45
C ALA A 177 -13.10 -5.51 6.05
N SER A 178 -14.14 -5.04 6.73
CA SER A 178 -15.18 -5.92 7.29
C SER A 178 -16.06 -6.55 6.20
N MET A 179 -17.06 -7.33 6.62
CA MET A 179 -18.12 -7.79 5.72
C MET A 179 -18.97 -6.64 5.15
N TYR A 180 -18.86 -5.44 5.74
CA TYR A 180 -19.47 -4.21 5.28
C TYR A 180 -18.38 -3.27 4.74
N GLY A 181 -17.91 -3.52 3.52
CA GLY A 181 -16.76 -2.83 2.94
C GLY A 181 -16.76 -1.29 3.06
N TYR A 182 -17.94 -0.65 2.98
CA TYR A 182 -18.06 0.81 3.11
C TYR A 182 -17.60 1.38 4.47
N GLU A 183 -17.59 0.56 5.53
CA GLU A 183 -17.07 0.96 6.85
C GLU A 183 -15.56 1.29 6.79
N PHE A 184 -14.85 0.77 5.79
CA PHE A 184 -13.43 0.94 5.55
C PHE A 184 -13.09 2.07 4.55
N ASP A 185 -14.09 2.71 3.94
CA ASP A 185 -13.87 3.76 2.95
C ASP A 185 -13.42 5.08 3.60
N ASN A 186 -12.76 5.93 2.80
CA ASN A 186 -12.28 7.25 3.18
C ASN A 186 -11.32 7.24 4.39
N ILE A 187 -10.41 6.27 4.47
CA ILE A 187 -9.47 6.18 5.59
C ILE A 187 -8.09 6.74 5.26
N THR A 188 -7.35 7.10 6.30
CA THR A 188 -5.94 7.46 6.24
C THR A 188 -5.20 6.76 7.38
N VAL A 189 -4.00 6.26 7.07
CA VAL A 189 -3.12 5.65 8.06
C VAL A 189 -2.10 6.69 8.52
N ILE A 190 -2.06 6.93 9.83
CA ILE A 190 -1.15 7.88 10.46
C ILE A 190 -0.21 7.10 11.39
N VAL A 191 1.08 7.32 11.22
CA VAL A 191 2.15 6.80 12.07
C VAL A 191 2.67 7.96 12.92
N SER A 192 2.74 7.79 14.23
CA SER A 192 3.22 8.84 15.13
C SER A 192 4.05 8.32 16.30
N ASP A 193 4.95 9.17 16.78
CA ASP A 193 5.81 8.95 17.96
C ASP A 193 5.50 9.94 19.10
N GLY A 194 4.40 10.69 19.00
CA GLY A 194 4.00 11.76 19.92
C GLY A 194 4.57 13.14 19.58
N HIS A 195 5.55 13.25 18.69
CA HIS A 195 6.17 14.51 18.27
C HIS A 195 5.86 14.83 16.81
N ALA A 196 5.81 13.81 15.96
CA ALA A 196 5.51 13.92 14.54
C ALA A 196 4.38 12.98 14.12
N ASN A 197 3.64 13.40 13.09
CA ASN A 197 2.63 12.60 12.42
C ASN A 197 3.04 12.40 10.96
N HIS A 198 3.12 11.15 10.54
CA HIS A 198 3.46 10.75 9.18
C HIS A 198 2.28 10.01 8.55
N THR A 199 1.90 10.37 7.34
CA THR A 199 0.89 9.62 6.60
C THR A 199 1.53 8.44 5.89
N CYS A 200 0.99 7.24 6.09
CA CYS A 200 1.39 6.05 5.35
C CYS A 200 0.41 5.81 4.19
N GLY A 201 0.91 5.83 2.96
CA GLY A 201 0.12 5.54 1.77
C GLY A 201 -0.99 6.54 1.42
N GLY A 202 -1.00 7.75 1.97
CA GLY A 202 -2.01 8.77 1.63
C GLY A 202 -3.44 8.41 2.09
N GLN A 203 -4.45 9.00 1.43
CA GLN A 203 -5.85 8.69 1.68
C GLN A 203 -6.33 7.58 0.73
N TYR A 204 -6.97 6.56 1.31
CA TYR A 204 -7.72 5.56 0.56
C TYR A 204 -9.19 5.99 0.43
N PRO A 205 -9.71 6.22 -0.79
CA PRO A 205 -11.04 6.77 -0.98
C PRO A 205 -12.16 5.71 -0.95
N GLY A 206 -11.85 4.43 -1.19
CA GLY A 206 -12.87 3.45 -1.54
C GLY A 206 -13.25 3.50 -3.04
N PRO A 207 -14.32 2.80 -3.45
CA PRO A 207 -15.18 1.96 -2.62
C PRO A 207 -14.54 0.61 -2.32
N SER A 208 -14.67 0.13 -1.09
CA SER A 208 -14.28 -1.20 -0.66
C SER A 208 -15.40 -2.21 -0.86
N GLN A 209 -15.02 -3.40 -1.29
CA GLN A 209 -15.88 -4.58 -1.23
C GLN A 209 -15.75 -5.27 0.13
N PRO A 210 -16.72 -6.13 0.52
CA PRO A 210 -16.56 -6.99 1.68
C PRO A 210 -15.24 -7.76 1.62
N TYR A 211 -14.49 -7.73 2.72
CA TYR A 211 -13.20 -8.43 2.87
C TYR A 211 -12.08 -7.93 1.95
N ASP A 212 -12.22 -6.75 1.32
CA ASP A 212 -11.11 -6.13 0.61
C ASP A 212 -9.90 -5.94 1.54
N VAL A 213 -8.71 -6.15 1.00
CA VAL A 213 -7.45 -5.95 1.72
C VAL A 213 -6.68 -4.83 1.04
N VAL A 214 -6.23 -3.84 1.81
CA VAL A 214 -5.47 -2.70 1.28
C VAL A 214 -4.12 -2.61 1.99
N ARG A 215 -3.05 -2.56 1.18
CA ARG A 215 -1.68 -2.26 1.63
C ARG A 215 -1.43 -0.77 1.47
N PHE A 216 -1.02 -0.11 2.55
CA PHE A 216 -0.56 1.27 2.60
C PHE A 216 0.97 1.24 2.74
N LEU A 217 1.68 1.84 1.79
CA LEU A 217 3.14 1.81 1.71
C LEU A 217 3.68 3.13 2.26
N CYS A 218 4.50 3.04 3.30
CA CYS A 218 4.96 4.22 4.05
C CYS A 218 6.21 4.81 3.43
N GLY A 219 6.30 6.14 3.38
CA GLY A 219 7.47 6.85 2.86
C GLY A 219 8.72 6.60 3.71
N PRO A 220 9.93 6.80 3.14
CA PRO A 220 11.17 6.72 3.90
C PRO A 220 11.13 7.65 5.13
N GLY A 221 11.63 7.16 6.27
CA GLY A 221 11.65 7.92 7.52
C GLY A 221 10.30 8.00 8.25
N THR A 222 9.30 7.21 7.83
CA THR A 222 8.03 7.07 8.56
C THR A 222 8.25 6.32 9.87
N ARG A 223 8.49 7.04 10.96
CA ARG A 223 8.86 6.48 12.26
C ARG A 223 7.77 6.72 13.30
N GLY A 224 7.41 5.70 14.07
CA GLY A 224 6.38 5.84 15.10
C GLY A 224 6.16 4.62 15.98
N SER A 225 5.52 4.84 17.13
CA SER A 225 5.08 3.81 18.07
C SER A 225 3.57 3.64 18.11
N ASN A 226 2.83 4.53 17.45
CA ASN A 226 1.38 4.57 17.42
C ASN A 226 0.90 4.59 15.97
N ILE A 227 -0.02 3.70 15.63
CA ILE A 227 -0.67 3.67 14.32
C ILE A 227 -2.14 4.02 14.50
N THR A 228 -2.59 5.07 13.81
CA THR A 228 -3.98 5.49 13.80
C THR A 228 -4.58 5.24 12.42
N ILE A 229 -5.65 4.46 12.36
CA ILE A 229 -6.51 4.37 11.20
C ILE A 229 -7.65 5.37 11.43
N LEU A 230 -7.69 6.42 10.62
CA LEU A 230 -8.64 7.53 10.78
C LEU A 230 -9.60 7.57 9.59
N LYS A 231 -10.90 7.66 9.86
CA LYS A 231 -11.89 7.94 8.81
C LYS A 231 -12.01 9.44 8.56
N ASN A 232 -11.68 9.86 7.35
CA ASN A 232 -11.74 11.24 6.87
C ASN A 232 -13.11 11.52 6.27
N THR A 233 -14.10 11.69 7.14
CA THR A 233 -15.46 12.08 6.76
C THR A 233 -15.82 13.44 7.35
N THR A 234 -16.77 14.13 6.71
CA THR A 234 -17.41 15.35 7.23
C THR A 234 -18.75 15.07 7.90
N ASN A 235 -19.25 13.84 7.78
CA ASN A 235 -20.52 13.38 8.33
C ASN A 235 -20.28 12.33 9.42
N THR A 236 -21.29 12.09 10.25
CA THR A 236 -21.27 10.98 11.20
C THR A 236 -21.18 9.66 10.44
N ASP A 237 -20.18 8.85 10.77
CA ASP A 237 -19.92 7.56 10.11
C ASP A 237 -19.25 6.57 11.09
N VAL A 238 -19.12 5.32 10.67
CA VAL A 238 -18.49 4.22 11.43
C VAL A 238 -17.16 3.80 10.81
N LEU A 239 -16.24 3.30 11.62
CA LEU A 239 -15.00 2.67 11.19
C LEU A 239 -15.02 1.19 11.56
N GLY A 240 -14.90 0.32 10.57
CA GLY A 240 -14.92 -1.13 10.74
C GLY A 240 -13.74 -1.81 10.06
N LEU A 241 -12.96 -2.59 10.82
CA LEU A 241 -11.80 -3.35 10.31
C LEU A 241 -11.75 -4.76 10.90
N CYS A 242 -11.59 -5.79 10.06
CA CYS A 242 -11.36 -7.16 10.53
C CYS A 242 -10.00 -7.29 11.22
N GLU A 243 -8.95 -6.75 10.62
CA GLU A 243 -7.55 -6.91 11.06
C GLU A 243 -6.71 -5.75 10.50
N VAL A 244 -5.64 -5.42 11.22
CA VAL A 244 -4.59 -4.49 10.82
C VAL A 244 -3.24 -5.14 11.12
N GLU A 245 -2.43 -5.30 10.07
CA GLU A 245 -1.06 -5.80 10.17
C GLU A 245 -0.08 -4.65 9.93
N ILE A 246 0.95 -4.53 10.77
CA ILE A 246 1.94 -3.46 10.70
C ILE A 246 3.31 -4.10 10.50
N PHE A 247 4.09 -3.56 9.56
CA PHE A 247 5.40 -4.08 9.20
C PHE A 247 6.43 -2.95 9.18
N GLY A 248 7.64 -3.26 9.65
CA GLY A 248 8.70 -2.28 9.82
C GLY A 248 9.90 -2.85 10.57
N ASN A 249 10.88 -1.99 10.83
CA ASN A 249 12.11 -2.34 11.55
C ASN A 249 12.23 -1.51 12.84
N PRO A 250 12.85 -2.03 13.92
CA PRO A 250 13.14 -1.26 15.14
C PRO A 250 13.99 0.00 14.90
#